data_AF-X1T6U7-F1
#
_entry.id   AF-X1T6U7-F1
#
_cell.length_a   1.000
_cell.length_b   1.000
_cell.length_c   1.000
_cell.angle_alpha   90.00
_cell.angle_beta   90.00
_cell.angle_gamma   90.00
#
_symmetry.space_group_name_H-M   'P 1'
#
loop_
_entity.id
_entity.type
_entity.pdbx_description
1 polymer ?
#
loop_
_entity_poly.entity_id
_entity_poly.type
_entity_poly.pdbx_seq_one_letter_code
_entity_poly.pdbx_strand_id
1 'polypeptide(L)'
;EAARLVEKLGAGPGVITLQLFLTGDDKVKFIEINPRFGGGVPLSIKAGANFPKWILQELLASKVSIRFDGFKDNLVMLRYDGEVWLEDANARRAGK
;
A
#
# COMPACT_ATOMS: atom_id res chain seq x y z
N GLU A 1 -2.00 4.92 17.98
CA GLU A 1 -3.45 5.21 17.88
C GLU A 1 -4.19 4.29 16.92
N ALA A 2 -3.69 4.07 15.71
CA ALA A 2 -4.29 3.17 14.71
C ALA A 2 -4.64 1.75 15.23
N ALA A 3 -3.69 1.05 15.86
CA ALA A 3 -3.93 -0.30 16.39
C ALA A 3 -5.06 -0.34 17.44
N ARG A 4 -5.09 0.64 18.36
CA ARG A 4 -6.13 0.77 19.39
C ARG A 4 -7.51 0.99 18.79
N LEU A 5 -7.60 1.76 17.70
CA LEU A 5 -8.87 1.99 17.00
C LEU A 5 -9.39 0.69 16.38
N VAL A 6 -8.52 -0.04 15.67
CA VAL A 6 -8.85 -1.33 15.05
C VAL A 6 -9.34 -2.34 16.09
N GLU A 7 -8.62 -2.46 17.21
CA GLU A 7 -8.98 -3.35 18.31
C GLU A 7 -10.34 -3.02 18.91
N LYS A 8 -10.60 -1.73 19.21
CA LYS A 8 -11.88 -1.29 19.76
C LYS A 8 -13.08 -1.56 18.85
N LEU A 9 -12.86 -1.52 17.54
CA LEU A 9 -13.91 -1.74 16.56
C LEU A 9 -14.10 -3.21 16.19
N GLY A 10 -13.23 -4.10 16.68
CA GLY A 10 -13.23 -5.51 16.24
C GLY A 10 -13.04 -5.65 14.73
N ALA A 11 -12.33 -4.71 14.10
CA ALA A 11 -12.09 -4.77 12.67
C ALA A 11 -11.07 -5.89 12.39
N GLY A 12 -11.41 -6.79 11.46
CA GLY A 12 -10.62 -7.98 11.14
C GLY A 12 -11.41 -9.29 11.28
N PRO A 13 -10.77 -10.47 11.11
CA PRO A 13 -9.33 -10.67 10.86
C PRO A 13 -8.87 -10.20 9.46
N GLY A 14 -7.55 -10.09 9.27
CA GLY A 14 -6.94 -9.76 7.98
C GLY A 14 -6.46 -8.31 7.84
N VAL A 15 -6.40 -7.82 6.60
CA VAL A 15 -5.81 -6.51 6.29
C VAL A 15 -6.86 -5.41 6.42
N ILE A 16 -6.49 -4.34 7.13
CA ILE A 16 -7.34 -3.18 7.39
C ILE A 16 -6.61 -1.94 6.91
N THR A 17 -7.27 -1.16 6.07
CA THR A 17 -6.79 0.14 5.61
C THR A 17 -7.47 1.22 6.44
N LEU A 18 -6.67 2.05 7.10
CA LEU A 18 -7.12 3.25 7.80
C LEU A 18 -6.76 4.47 6.96
N GLN A 19 -7.71 5.38 6.79
CA GLN A 19 -7.46 6.68 6.18
C GLN A 19 -7.63 7.75 7.27
N LEU A 20 -6.66 8.67 7.32
CA LEU A 20 -6.58 9.70 8.34
C LEU A 20 -5.85 10.93 7.82
N PHE A 21 -6.05 12.05 8.51
CA PHE A 21 -5.25 13.26 8.38
C PHE A 21 -4.37 13.44 9.63
N LEU A 22 -3.14 13.88 9.42
CA LEU A 22 -2.33 14.52 10.47
C LEU A 22 -2.55 16.03 10.34
N THR A 23 -3.10 16.65 11.38
CA THR A 23 -3.35 18.09 11.40
C THR A 23 -2.08 18.85 11.76
N GLY A 24 -2.05 20.17 11.50
CA GLY A 24 -0.90 21.02 11.82
C GLY A 24 -0.60 21.17 13.32
N ASP A 25 -1.49 20.71 14.19
CA ASP A 25 -1.30 20.58 15.65
C ASP A 25 -1.01 19.14 16.09
N ASP A 26 -0.44 18.32 15.20
CA ASP A 26 -0.03 16.92 15.41
C ASP A 26 -1.15 15.98 15.88
N LYS A 27 -2.41 16.30 15.60
CA LYS A 27 -3.54 15.41 15.91
C LYS A 27 -3.87 14.51 14.74
N VAL A 28 -4.10 13.24 15.06
CA VAL A 28 -4.61 12.25 14.10
C VAL A 28 -6.13 12.33 14.04
N LYS A 29 -6.68 12.55 12.84
CA LYS A 29 -8.13 12.50 12.57
C LYS A 29 -8.43 11.38 11.60
N PHE A 30 -9.06 10.32 12.09
CA PHE A 30 -9.53 9.21 11.26
C PHE A 30 -10.77 9.61 10.46
N ILE A 31 -10.80 9.24 9.19
CA ILE A 31 -11.91 9.54 8.28
C ILE A 31 -12.62 8.28 7.79
N GLU A 32 -11.89 7.18 7.62
CA GLU A 32 -12.43 5.96 7.03
C GLU A 32 -11.68 4.72 7.52
N ILE A 33 -12.42 3.62 7.62
CA ILE A 33 -11.91 2.30 8.01
C ILE A 33 -12.42 1.30 6.99
N ASN A 34 -11.48 0.67 6.29
CA ASN A 34 -11.76 -0.29 5.24
C ASN A 34 -11.18 -1.65 5.64
N PRO A 35 -11.99 -2.65 6.02
CA PRO A 35 -11.52 -4.01 6.33
C PRO A 35 -11.17 -4.80 5.05
N ARG A 36 -10.29 -4.22 4.24
CA ARG A 36 -9.78 -4.74 2.97
C ARG A 36 -8.47 -4.04 2.61
N PHE A 37 -7.83 -4.52 1.55
CA PHE A 37 -6.77 -3.79 0.88
C PHE A 37 -7.28 -2.46 0.30
N GLY A 38 -6.51 -1.39 0.52
CA GLY A 38 -6.71 -0.08 -0.08
C GLY A 38 -5.99 0.04 -1.42
N GLY A 39 -6.37 1.04 -2.23
CA GLY A 39 -5.75 1.27 -3.55
C GLY A 39 -4.24 1.59 -3.50
N GLY A 40 -3.75 2.04 -2.35
CA GLY A 40 -2.32 2.31 -2.09
C GLY A 40 -1.50 1.09 -1.67
N VAL A 41 -2.10 -0.11 -1.52
CA VAL A 41 -1.38 -1.30 -1.04
C VAL A 41 -0.11 -1.66 -1.84
N PRO A 42 0.00 -1.43 -3.17
CA PRO A 42 1.23 -1.74 -3.89
C PRO A 42 2.47 -1.03 -3.32
N LEU A 43 2.31 0.22 -2.84
CA LEU A 43 3.39 0.97 -2.18
C LEU A 43 3.77 0.30 -0.85
N SER A 44 2.80 -0.07 -0.02
CA SER A 44 3.06 -0.74 1.27
C SER A 44 3.81 -2.06 1.07
N ILE A 45 3.40 -2.88 0.10
CA ILE A 45 4.09 -4.14 -0.24
C ILE A 45 5.51 -3.86 -0.71
N LYS A 46 5.70 -2.89 -1.60
CA LYS A 46 7.03 -2.51 -2.10
C LYS A 46 7.93 -1.93 -1.02
N ALA A 47 7.36 -1.26 -0.02
CA ALA A 47 8.07 -0.75 1.15
C ALA A 47 8.48 -1.86 2.13
N GLY A 48 7.97 -3.10 2.00
CA GLY A 48 8.37 -4.23 2.84
C GLY A 48 7.22 -4.87 3.63
N ALA A 49 6.00 -4.32 3.56
CA ALA A 49 4.82 -4.93 4.19
C ALA A 49 4.33 -6.13 3.36
N ASN A 50 4.94 -7.29 3.57
CA ASN A 50 4.67 -8.50 2.78
C ASN A 50 3.37 -9.21 3.21
N PHE A 51 2.23 -8.52 3.04
CA PHE A 51 0.91 -9.03 3.35
C PHE A 51 0.61 -10.39 2.71
N PRO A 52 0.91 -10.65 1.42
CA PRO A 52 0.64 -11.96 0.83
C PRO A 52 1.35 -13.10 1.58
N LYS A 53 2.63 -12.92 1.93
CA LYS A 53 3.37 -13.91 2.71
C LYS A 53 2.76 -14.12 4.09
N TRP A 54 2.40 -13.04 4.79
CA TRP A 54 1.84 -13.13 6.14
C TRP A 54 0.48 -13.82 6.16
N ILE A 55 -0.39 -13.50 5.20
CA ILE A 55 -1.70 -14.16 5.05
C ILE A 55 -1.49 -15.66 4.78
N LEU A 56 -0.58 -16.03 3.87
CA LEU A 56 -0.29 -17.44 3.60
C LEU A 56 0.27 -18.16 4.84
N GLN A 57 1.15 -17.51 5.60
CA GLN A 57 1.66 -18.07 6.86
C GLN A 57 0.54 -18.30 7.87
N GLU A 58 -0.37 -17.34 8.03
CA GLU A 58 -1.54 -17.46 8.91
C GLU A 58 -2.44 -18.63 8.49
N LEU A 59 -2.74 -18.75 7.19
CA LEU A 59 -3.54 -19.85 6.64
C LEU A 59 -2.89 -21.23 6.83
N LEU A 60 -1.56 -21.29 6.84
CA LEU A 60 -0.79 -22.50 7.09
C LEU A 60 -0.55 -22.75 8.60
N ALA A 61 -1.32 -22.08 9.48
CA ALA A 61 -1.19 -22.15 10.94
C ALA A 61 0.25 -21.90 11.45
N SER A 62 1.05 -21.16 10.68
CA SER A 62 2.40 -20.77 11.05
C SER A 62 2.37 -19.46 11.82
N LYS A 63 3.27 -19.31 12.81
CA LYS A 63 3.41 -18.04 13.52
C LYS A 63 3.87 -16.95 12.55
N VAL A 64 3.03 -15.92 12.37
CA VAL A 64 3.40 -14.71 11.64
C VAL A 64 4.17 -13.80 12.59
N SER A 65 5.39 -13.43 12.21
CA SER A 65 6.18 -12.41 12.89
C SER A 65 6.33 -11.21 11.98
N ILE A 66 5.66 -10.11 12.30
CA ILE A 66 5.74 -8.85 11.58
C ILE A 66 6.74 -7.95 12.29
N ARG A 67 7.75 -7.48 11.55
CA ARG A 67 8.70 -6.48 12.03
C ARG A 67 8.25 -5.09 11.57
N PHE A 68 8.05 -4.17 12.51
CA PHE A 68 7.56 -2.81 12.23
C PHE A 68 8.68 -1.82 11.85
N ASP A 69 9.94 -2.22 12.02
CA ASP A 69 11.15 -1.46 11.69
C ASP A 69 11.71 -1.82 10.29
N GLY A 70 11.06 -2.76 9.58
CA GLY A 70 11.54 -3.27 8.29
C GLY A 70 11.03 -2.51 7.06
N PHE A 71 10.31 -1.40 7.25
CA PHE A 71 9.68 -0.66 6.15
C PHE A 71 10.64 0.40 5.57
N LYS A 72 10.73 0.44 4.25
CA LYS A 72 11.53 1.43 3.53
C LYS A 72 10.88 2.80 3.64
N ASP A 73 11.58 3.70 4.32
CA ASP A 73 11.22 5.12 4.40
C ASP A 73 11.56 5.87 3.09
N ASN A 74 10.90 7.01 2.86
CA ASN A 74 11.09 7.89 1.70
C ASN A 74 10.92 7.21 0.33
N LEU A 75 10.08 6.17 0.23
CA LEU A 75 9.71 5.53 -1.02
C LEU A 75 8.52 6.23 -1.68
N VAL A 76 8.72 6.75 -2.89
CA VAL A 76 7.66 7.38 -3.70
C VAL A 76 7.15 6.39 -4.75
N MET A 77 5.83 6.26 -4.86
CA MET A 77 5.17 5.50 -5.93
C MET A 77 4.48 6.47 -6.89
N LEU A 78 4.88 6.43 -8.15
CA LEU A 78 4.10 7.00 -9.26
C LEU A 78 3.26 5.88 -9.85
N ARG A 79 1.94 6.00 -9.74
CA ARG A 79 0.99 5.06 -10.35
C ARG A 79 0.22 5.80 -11.43
N TYR A 80 0.26 5.28 -12.64
CA TYR A 80 -0.56 5.71 -13.74
C TYR A 80 -1.22 4.48 -14.35
N ASP A 81 -2.36 4.70 -14.99
CA ASP A 81 -2.99 3.74 -15.89
C ASP A 81 -2.81 4.32 -17.29
N GLY A 82 -2.16 3.61 -18.21
CA GLY A 82 -2.06 4.11 -19.57
C GLY A 82 -0.88 3.65 -20.40
N GLU A 83 -0.90 4.18 -21.61
CA GLU A 83 -0.03 3.82 -22.73
C GLU A 83 0.50 5.10 -23.37
N VAL A 84 1.76 5.06 -23.81
CA VAL A 84 2.40 6.18 -24.51
C VAL A 84 2.66 5.76 -25.95
N TRP A 85 1.97 6.40 -26.89
CA TRP A 85 2.10 6.15 -28.33
C TRP A 85 2.69 7.37 -29.03
N LEU A 86 3.74 7.17 -29.82
CA LEU A 86 4.44 8.23 -30.55
C LEU A 86 4.58 7.83 -32.02
N GLU A 87 4.21 8.71 -32.94
CA GLU A 87 4.51 8.59 -34.37
C GLU A 87 5.64 9.56 -34.74
N ASP A 88 6.75 9.04 -35.26
CA ASP A 88 7.89 9.85 -35.69
C ASP A 88 7.76 10.22 -37.18
N ALA A 89 7.51 11.50 -37.47
CA ALA A 89 7.47 12.05 -38.81
C ALA A 89 8.83 12.04 -39.54
N ASN A 90 9.94 11.84 -38.82
CA ASN A 90 11.30 11.76 -39.37
C ASN A 90 11.85 10.34 -39.49
N ALA A 91 11.15 9.30 -39.00
CA ALA A 91 11.60 7.91 -39.09
C ALA A 91 11.67 7.35 -40.52
N ARG A 92 11.13 8.08 -41.52
CA ARG A 92 11.22 7.74 -42.94
C ARG A 92 12.37 8.47 -43.64
N ARG A 93 13.62 8.13 -43.32
CA ARG A 93 14.78 8.31 -44.22
C ARG A 93 15.85 7.21 -44.08
N ALA A 94 15.47 6.01 -43.69
CA ALA A 94 16.34 4.83 -43.77
C ALA A 94 15.66 3.79 -44.67
N GLY A 95 16.13 3.68 -45.91
CA GLY A 95 15.65 2.65 -46.86
C GLY A 95 14.95 3.25 -48.06
N LYS A 96 15.76 3.64 -49.04
CA LYS A 96 15.39 3.68 -50.44
C LYS A 96 15.05 2.28 -50.94
#